data_AF-A0A8J7MDW9-F1
#
_entry.id   AF-A0A8J7MDW9-F1
#
_cell.length_a   1.000
_cell.length_b   1.000
_cell.length_c   1.000
_cell.angle_alpha   90.00
_cell.angle_beta   90.00
_cell.angle_gamma   90.00
#
_symmetry.space_group_name_H-M   'P 1'
#
loop_
_entity.id
_entity.type
_entity.pdbx_description
1 polymer ?
#
loop_
_entity_poly.entity_id
_entity_poly.type
_entity_poly.pdbx_seq_one_letter_code
_entity_poly.pdbx_strand_id
1 'polypeptide(L)'
;MSLVSELEKLEQLHQSGSLSQHEFAIAKRKLLNEDSHEQQVADSQLAKIHNDIEELDRSWLIEREKYMSSGFFGKQRTPSKSNSLIDIIWIIVLGSYFIIGETFRDLDVYSSTLIGLPFIMCLVIAIKDYKKATNYELAEAVYQKKRKELLARKANR
;
A
#
# COMPACT_ATOMS: atom_id res chain seq x y z
N MET A 1 18.78 -20.23 25.91
CA MET A 1 19.83 -21.26 26.14
C MET A 1 20.31 -21.69 24.76
N SER A 2 21.60 -21.95 24.56
CA SER A 2 22.13 -22.26 23.22
C SER A 2 22.10 -23.77 23.00
N LEU A 3 21.68 -24.24 21.83
CA LEU A 3 21.72 -25.65 21.47
C LEU A 3 23.12 -26.26 21.65
N VAL A 4 24.17 -25.45 21.39
CA VAL A 4 25.57 -25.84 21.62
C VAL A 4 25.81 -26.13 23.10
N SER A 5 25.33 -25.26 23.99
CA SER A 5 25.48 -25.45 25.44
C SER A 5 24.69 -26.66 25.98
N GLU A 6 23.58 -27.04 25.35
CA GLU A 6 22.79 -28.22 25.73
C GLU A 6 23.40 -29.53 25.21
N LEU A 7 23.95 -29.52 23.98
CA LEU A 7 24.73 -30.63 23.45
C LEU A 7 26.01 -30.86 24.26
N GLU A 8 26.71 -29.80 24.66
CA GLU A 8 27.92 -29.86 25.47
C GLU A 8 27.64 -30.43 26.87
N LYS A 9 26.48 -30.09 27.45
CA LYS A 9 26.01 -30.66 28.73
C LYS A 9 25.63 -32.15 28.61
N LEU A 10 24.98 -32.55 27.50
CA LEU A 10 24.68 -33.95 27.21
C LEU A 10 25.97 -34.78 27.01
N GLU A 11 26.97 -34.20 26.36
CA GLU A 11 28.29 -34.83 26.16
C GLU A 11 29.05 -34.98 27.48
N GLN A 12 29.03 -33.96 28.35
CA GLN A 12 29.58 -34.06 29.71
C GLN A 12 28.93 -35.17 30.54
N LEU A 13 27.60 -35.30 30.49
CA LEU A 13 26.89 -36.35 31.22
C LEU A 13 27.24 -37.75 30.70
N HIS A 14 27.38 -37.91 29.40
CA HIS A 14 27.85 -39.15 28.79
C HIS A 14 29.28 -39.50 29.22
N GLN A 15 30.21 -38.53 29.18
CA GLN A 15 31.60 -38.74 29.61
C GLN A 15 31.72 -39.05 31.11
N SER A 16 30.81 -38.53 31.94
CA SER A 16 30.74 -38.84 33.37
C SER A 16 30.19 -40.25 33.68
N GLY A 17 29.73 -40.99 32.68
CA GLY A 17 29.13 -42.32 32.83
C GLY A 17 27.71 -42.31 33.41
N SER A 18 27.10 -41.13 33.58
CA SER A 18 25.74 -41.00 34.11
C SER A 18 24.65 -41.34 33.09
N LEU A 19 25.01 -41.43 31.81
CA LEU A 19 24.09 -41.65 30.69
C LEU A 19 24.63 -42.77 29.80
N SER A 20 23.78 -43.75 29.49
CA SER A 20 24.12 -44.82 28.57
C SER A 20 24.28 -44.28 27.14
N GLN A 21 25.15 -44.89 26.34
CA GLN A 21 25.33 -44.59 24.90
C GLN A 21 23.99 -44.57 24.15
N HIS A 22 23.06 -45.45 24.53
CA HIS A 22 21.73 -45.54 23.93
C HIS A 22 20.84 -44.34 24.30
N GLU A 23 20.87 -43.92 25.56
CA GLU A 23 20.09 -42.79 26.06
C GLU A 23 20.63 -41.46 25.51
N PHE A 24 21.95 -41.33 25.39
CA PHE A 24 22.60 -40.18 24.74
C PHE A 24 22.17 -40.04 23.27
N ALA A 25 22.13 -41.15 22.51
CA ALA A 25 21.70 -41.13 21.12
C ALA A 25 20.24 -40.69 20.95
N ILE A 26 19.36 -41.10 21.88
CA ILE A 26 17.95 -40.68 21.90
C ILE A 26 17.83 -39.19 22.25
N ALA A 27 18.52 -38.74 23.31
CA ALA A 27 18.49 -37.35 23.75
C ALA A 27 19.02 -36.40 22.68
N LYS A 28 20.15 -36.74 22.05
CA LYS A 28 20.74 -35.95 20.94
C LYS A 28 19.80 -35.85 19.74
N ARG A 29 19.15 -36.94 19.34
CA ARG A 29 18.15 -36.93 18.25
C ARG A 29 16.95 -36.05 18.58
N LYS A 30 16.46 -36.13 19.82
CA LYS A 30 15.32 -35.32 20.25
C LYS A 30 15.65 -33.82 20.21
N LEU A 31 16.82 -33.44 20.72
CA LEU A 31 17.28 -32.06 20.75
C LEU A 31 17.47 -31.47 19.33
N LEU A 32 18.08 -32.24 18.43
CA LEU A 32 18.26 -31.83 17.02
C LEU A 32 16.93 -31.66 16.28
N ASN A 33 15.94 -32.52 16.57
CA ASN A 33 14.62 -32.44 15.95
C ASN A 33 13.78 -31.27 16.49
N GLU A 34 13.96 -30.90 17.76
CA GLU A 34 13.25 -29.78 18.40
C GLU A 34 13.69 -28.44 17.79
N ASP A 35 15.00 -28.22 17.64
CA ASP A 35 15.56 -27.02 16.99
C ASP A 35 15.18 -26.94 15.50
N SER A 36 15.22 -28.07 14.79
CA SER A 36 14.76 -28.14 13.40
C SER A 36 13.27 -27.77 13.25
N HIS A 37 12.43 -28.16 14.21
CA HIS A 37 11.02 -27.78 14.24
C HIS A 37 10.83 -26.29 14.54
N GLU A 38 11.57 -25.72 15.50
CA GLU A 38 11.51 -24.28 15.79
C GLU A 38 11.96 -23.44 14.59
N GLN A 39 13.04 -23.84 13.93
CA GLN A 39 13.54 -23.18 12.72
C GLN A 39 12.52 -23.25 11.57
N GLN A 40 11.93 -24.43 11.34
CA GLN A 40 10.92 -24.62 10.31
C GLN A 40 9.63 -23.81 10.60
N VAL A 41 9.25 -23.69 11.88
CA VAL A 41 8.12 -22.83 12.29
C VAL A 41 8.46 -21.36 12.05
N ALA A 42 9.65 -20.89 12.40
CA ALA A 42 10.11 -19.53 12.14
C ALA A 42 10.12 -19.22 10.63
N ASP A 43 10.68 -20.11 9.81
CA ASP A 43 10.71 -19.97 8.35
C ASP A 43 9.30 -19.96 7.74
N SER A 44 8.41 -20.83 8.21
CA SER A 44 7.02 -20.86 7.74
C SER A 44 6.27 -19.56 8.05
N GLN A 45 6.58 -18.92 9.18
CA GLN A 45 5.96 -17.67 9.58
C GLN A 45 6.53 -16.48 8.80
N LEU A 46 7.83 -16.49 8.49
CA LEU A 46 8.44 -15.51 7.57
C LEU A 46 7.86 -15.63 6.16
N ALA A 47 7.69 -16.86 5.67
CA ALA A 47 7.06 -17.12 4.37
C ALA A 47 5.61 -16.60 4.32
N LYS A 48 4.84 -16.78 5.41
CA LYS A 48 3.49 -16.21 5.53
C LYS A 48 3.49 -14.68 5.44
N ILE A 49 4.36 -14.01 6.20
CA ILE A 49 4.46 -12.54 6.15
C ILE A 49 4.85 -12.06 4.74
N HIS A 50 5.72 -12.78 4.04
CA HIS A 50 6.09 -12.44 2.68
C HIS A 50 4.89 -12.55 1.73
N ASN A 51 4.14 -13.65 1.81
CA ASN A 51 2.94 -13.87 1.02
C ASN A 51 1.86 -12.80 1.33
N ASP A 52 1.67 -12.45 2.60
CA ASP A 52 0.73 -11.40 3.01
C ASP A 52 1.09 -10.03 2.42
N ILE A 53 2.38 -9.69 2.34
CA ILE A 53 2.84 -8.44 1.71
C ILE A 53 2.60 -8.49 0.20
N GLU A 54 2.91 -9.61 -0.46
CA GLU A 54 2.65 -9.77 -1.89
C GLU A 54 1.16 -9.68 -2.23
N GLU A 55 0.30 -10.33 -1.45
CA GLU A 55 -1.15 -10.26 -1.63
C GLU A 55 -1.66 -8.84 -1.42
N LEU A 56 -1.17 -8.15 -0.39
CA LEU A 56 -1.47 -6.74 -0.17
C LEU A 56 -1.04 -5.88 -1.37
N ASP A 57 0.16 -6.08 -1.89
CA ASP A 57 0.69 -5.32 -3.04
C ASP A 57 -0.13 -5.59 -4.30
N ARG A 58 -0.51 -6.85 -4.58
CA ARG A 58 -1.40 -7.21 -5.71
C ARG A 58 -2.78 -6.58 -5.57
N SER A 59 -3.37 -6.66 -4.38
CA SER A 59 -4.67 -6.04 -4.11
C SER A 59 -4.64 -4.53 -4.32
N TRP A 60 -3.55 -3.88 -3.90
CA TRP A 60 -3.33 -2.46 -4.09
C TRP A 60 -3.17 -2.08 -5.56
N LEU A 61 -2.47 -2.88 -6.36
CA LEU A 61 -2.35 -2.64 -7.81
C LEU A 61 -3.73 -2.65 -8.49
N ILE A 62 -4.56 -3.65 -8.18
CA ILE A 62 -5.93 -3.77 -8.72
C ILE A 62 -6.79 -2.60 -8.24
N GLU A 63 -6.67 -2.19 -6.97
CA GLU A 63 -7.44 -1.08 -6.43
C GLU A 63 -7.01 0.26 -7.04
N ARG A 64 -5.70 0.49 -7.18
CA ARG A 64 -5.11 1.67 -7.81
C ARG A 64 -5.58 1.85 -9.24
N GLU A 65 -5.69 0.77 -10.02
CA GLU A 65 -6.18 0.82 -11.39
C GLU A 65 -7.61 1.38 -11.49
N LYS A 66 -8.47 1.12 -10.51
CA LYS A 66 -9.83 1.70 -10.45
C LYS A 66 -9.80 3.22 -10.30
N TYR A 67 -8.78 3.74 -9.63
CA TYR A 67 -8.62 5.18 -9.42
C TYR A 67 -7.90 5.89 -10.58
N MET A 68 -7.07 5.18 -11.34
CA MET A 68 -6.40 5.74 -12.51
C MET A 68 -7.40 6.16 -13.58
N SER A 69 -7.22 7.35 -14.15
CA SER A 69 -7.96 7.80 -15.33
C SER A 69 -7.10 7.60 -16.57
N SER A 70 -7.62 6.90 -17.56
CA SER A 70 -7.04 6.84 -18.89
C SER A 70 -7.21 8.21 -19.56
N GLY A 71 -6.09 8.91 -19.79
CA GLY A 71 -6.11 10.12 -20.59
C GLY A 71 -6.37 9.81 -22.06
N PHE A 72 -6.72 10.83 -22.84
CA PHE A 72 -7.00 10.73 -24.28
C PHE A 72 -5.85 10.09 -25.10
N PHE A 73 -4.60 10.21 -24.63
CA PHE A 73 -3.41 9.66 -25.28
C PHE A 73 -2.94 8.31 -24.71
N GLY A 74 -3.78 7.59 -23.97
CA GLY A 74 -3.42 6.30 -23.36
C GLY A 74 -2.43 6.39 -22.20
N LYS A 75 -1.94 7.60 -21.86
CA LYS A 75 -1.11 7.82 -20.68
C LYS A 75 -1.98 7.75 -19.43
N GLN A 76 -1.68 6.80 -18.55
CA GLN A 76 -2.24 6.77 -17.21
C GLN A 76 -1.53 7.82 -16.36
N ARG A 77 -2.30 8.71 -15.73
CA ARG A 77 -1.77 9.67 -14.74
C ARG A 77 -2.32 9.30 -13.38
N THR A 78 -1.47 9.38 -12.36
CA THR A 78 -1.92 9.32 -10.97
C THR A 78 -2.74 10.57 -10.68
N PRO A 79 -4.00 10.44 -10.24
CA PRO A 79 -4.82 11.59 -9.90
C PRO A 79 -4.17 12.32 -8.72
N SER A 80 -3.85 13.61 -8.91
CA SER A 80 -3.28 14.47 -7.86
C SER A 80 -4.28 15.54 -7.46
N LYS A 81 -4.52 15.70 -6.16
CA LYS A 81 -5.35 16.78 -5.62
C LYS A 81 -4.84 18.16 -6.00
N SER A 82 -3.52 18.34 -6.05
CA SER A 82 -2.91 19.65 -6.34
C SER A 82 -3.27 20.16 -7.74
N ASN A 83 -3.25 19.26 -8.73
CA ASN A 83 -3.52 19.63 -10.11
C ASN A 83 -5.01 19.93 -10.31
N SER A 84 -5.89 19.12 -9.70
CA SER A 84 -7.34 19.34 -9.78
C SER A 84 -7.76 20.67 -9.15
N LEU A 85 -7.17 21.08 -8.02
CA LEU A 85 -7.46 22.39 -7.42
C LEU A 85 -7.02 23.55 -8.30
N ILE A 86 -5.85 23.45 -8.91
CA ILE A 86 -5.34 24.47 -9.84
C ILE A 86 -6.30 24.62 -11.04
N ASP A 87 -6.76 23.50 -11.61
CA ASP A 87 -7.69 23.51 -12.74
C ASP A 87 -9.03 24.16 -12.36
N ILE A 88 -9.59 23.84 -11.18
CA ILE A 88 -10.83 24.45 -10.68
C ILE A 88 -10.67 25.96 -10.52
N ILE A 89 -9.58 26.41 -9.90
CA ILE A 89 -9.30 27.84 -9.70
C ILE A 89 -9.20 28.56 -11.06
N TRP A 90 -8.48 27.98 -12.02
CA TRP A 90 -8.37 28.54 -13.36
C TRP A 90 -9.72 28.64 -14.07
N ILE A 91 -10.55 27.59 -14.00
CA ILE A 91 -11.90 27.60 -14.58
C ILE A 91 -12.75 28.71 -13.97
N ILE A 92 -12.70 28.91 -12.65
CA ILE A 92 -13.44 29.97 -11.96
C ILE A 92 -12.94 31.36 -12.40
N VAL A 93 -11.63 31.59 -12.39
CA VAL A 93 -11.03 32.88 -12.77
C VAL A 93 -11.34 33.22 -14.22
N LEU A 94 -11.15 32.26 -15.13
CA LEU A 94 -11.32 32.46 -16.57
C LEU A 94 -12.79 32.57 -16.96
N GLY A 95 -13.66 31.78 -16.32
CA GLY A 95 -15.11 31.89 -16.48
C GLY A 95 -15.65 33.23 -15.96
N SER A 96 -15.18 33.69 -14.80
CA SER A 96 -15.55 35.01 -14.24
C SER A 96 -15.10 36.14 -15.15
N TYR A 97 -13.87 36.07 -15.67
CA TYR A 97 -13.34 37.03 -16.63
C TYR A 97 -14.20 37.10 -17.90
N PHE A 98 -14.64 35.96 -18.43
CA PHE A 98 -15.51 35.90 -19.60
C PHE A 98 -16.88 36.55 -19.34
N ILE A 99 -17.52 36.24 -18.20
CA ILE A 99 -18.82 36.82 -17.81
C ILE A 99 -18.73 38.35 -17.67
N ILE A 100 -17.68 38.85 -17.02
CA ILE A 100 -17.46 40.29 -16.86
C ILE A 100 -17.21 40.93 -18.23
N GLY A 101 -16.40 40.32 -19.09
CA GLY A 101 -16.09 40.83 -20.43
C GLY A 101 -17.31 40.94 -21.34
N GLU A 102 -18.25 39.98 -21.27
CA GLU A 102 -19.53 40.02 -21.98
C GLU A 102 -20.39 41.20 -21.54
N THR A 103 -20.39 41.51 -20.23
CA THR A 103 -21.17 42.63 -19.65
C THR A 103 -20.78 43.98 -20.24
N PHE A 104 -19.54 44.15 -20.72
CA PHE A 104 -19.02 45.39 -21.31
C PHE A 104 -19.15 45.46 -22.83
N ARG A 105 -19.59 44.39 -23.51
CA ARG A 105 -19.56 44.28 -24.98
C ARG A 105 -20.91 44.41 -25.68
N ASP A 106 -21.99 44.71 -24.95
CA ASP A 106 -23.38 44.73 -25.46
C ASP A 106 -23.71 43.48 -26.31
N LEU A 107 -23.15 42.34 -25.92
CA LEU A 107 -23.43 41.06 -26.56
C LEU A 107 -24.83 40.58 -26.16
N ASP A 108 -25.57 40.08 -27.15
CA ASP A 108 -26.94 39.60 -26.96
C ASP A 108 -26.98 38.47 -25.91
N VAL A 109 -27.98 38.47 -25.03
CA VAL A 109 -28.08 37.60 -23.84
C VAL A 109 -27.98 36.11 -24.20
N TYR A 110 -28.42 35.75 -25.40
CA TYR A 110 -28.32 34.38 -25.93
C TYR A 110 -26.87 33.89 -26.14
N SER A 111 -25.93 34.78 -26.45
CA SER A 111 -24.52 34.41 -26.67
C SER A 111 -23.79 34.08 -25.36
N SER A 112 -24.05 34.84 -24.29
CA SER A 112 -23.48 34.62 -22.96
C SER A 112 -23.84 33.26 -22.35
N THR A 113 -25.07 32.78 -22.59
CA THR A 113 -25.57 31.52 -22.04
C THR A 113 -24.89 30.30 -22.69
N LEU A 114 -24.61 30.38 -23.99
CA LEU A 114 -23.93 29.31 -24.73
C LEU A 114 -22.48 29.15 -24.27
N ILE A 115 -21.82 30.24 -23.86
CA ILE A 115 -20.44 30.20 -23.36
C ILE A 115 -20.38 29.62 -21.94
N GLY A 116 -21.38 29.84 -21.09
CA GLY A 116 -21.37 29.33 -19.71
C GLY A 116 -21.53 27.80 -19.59
N LEU A 117 -22.26 27.17 -20.51
CA LEU A 117 -22.51 25.72 -20.52
C LEU A 117 -21.24 24.83 -20.47
N PRO A 118 -20.21 25.04 -21.32
CA PRO A 118 -18.98 24.26 -21.25
C PRO A 118 -18.24 24.45 -19.92
N PHE A 119 -18.25 25.63 -19.29
CA PHE A 119 -17.62 25.84 -17.98
C PHE A 119 -18.29 25.01 -16.89
N ILE A 120 -19.64 24.94 -16.87
CA ILE A 120 -20.37 24.10 -15.93
C ILE A 120 -20.03 22.62 -16.16
N MET A 121 -19.94 22.18 -17.42
CA MET A 121 -19.54 20.81 -17.75
C MET A 121 -18.12 20.49 -17.25
N CYS A 122 -17.16 21.38 -17.51
CA CYS A 122 -15.79 21.26 -17.01
C CYS A 122 -15.72 21.22 -15.48
N LEU A 123 -16.52 22.05 -14.79
CA LEU A 123 -16.60 22.08 -13.33
C LEU A 123 -17.10 20.72 -12.77
N VAL A 124 -18.13 20.14 -13.37
CA VAL A 124 -18.65 18.82 -12.95
C VAL A 124 -17.61 17.72 -13.14
N ILE A 125 -16.87 17.74 -14.25
CA ILE A 125 -15.77 16.79 -14.49
C ILE A 125 -14.68 16.98 -13.42
N ALA A 126 -14.25 18.22 -13.18
CA ALA A 126 -13.22 18.53 -12.19
C ALA A 126 -13.60 18.09 -10.77
N ILE A 127 -14.87 18.27 -10.36
CA ILE A 127 -15.37 17.82 -9.05
C ILE A 127 -15.32 16.28 -8.94
N LYS A 128 -15.68 15.56 -10.00
CA LYS A 128 -15.60 14.09 -10.01
C LYS A 128 -14.15 13.62 -9.88
N ASP A 129 -13.23 14.25 -10.59
CA ASP A 129 -11.80 13.94 -10.52
C ASP A 129 -11.22 14.25 -9.13
N TYR A 130 -11.64 15.35 -8.50
CA TYR A 130 -11.26 15.70 -7.13
C TYR A 130 -11.69 14.63 -6.12
N LYS A 131 -12.94 14.16 -6.21
CA LYS A 131 -13.45 13.07 -5.35
C LYS A 131 -12.67 11.78 -5.59
N LYS A 132 -12.36 11.46 -6.85
CA LYS A 132 -11.56 10.28 -7.22
C LYS A 132 -10.15 10.36 -6.64
N ALA A 133 -9.49 11.51 -6.74
CA ALA A 133 -8.18 11.76 -6.15
C ALA A 133 -8.20 11.65 -4.62
N THR A 134 -9.26 12.14 -3.97
CA THR A 134 -9.43 12.04 -2.53
C THR A 134 -9.58 10.60 -2.05
N ASN A 135 -10.39 9.81 -2.74
CA ASN A 135 -10.56 8.40 -2.43
C ASN A 135 -9.26 7.62 -2.67
N TYR A 136 -8.52 7.95 -3.73
CA TYR A 136 -7.22 7.37 -4.01
C TYR A 136 -6.21 7.61 -2.86
N GLU A 137 -6.06 8.85 -2.41
CA GLU A 137 -5.13 9.17 -1.31
C GLU A 137 -5.53 8.50 0.01
N LEU A 138 -6.83 8.40 0.29
CA LEU A 138 -7.33 7.67 1.46
C LEU A 138 -6.95 6.18 1.37
N ALA A 139 -7.20 5.55 0.22
CA ALA A 139 -6.88 4.15 0.00
C ALA A 139 -5.36 3.89 0.07
N GLU A 140 -4.56 4.80 -0.51
CA GLU A 140 -3.10 4.74 -0.44
C GLU A 140 -2.60 4.85 1.01
N ALA A 141 -3.17 5.76 1.80
CA ALA A 141 -2.81 5.90 3.20
C ALA A 141 -3.12 4.62 4.01
N VAL A 142 -4.26 3.97 3.74
CA VAL A 142 -4.63 2.69 4.36
C VAL A 142 -3.66 1.58 3.95
N TYR A 143 -3.32 1.48 2.67
CA TYR A 143 -2.33 0.53 2.16
C TYR A 143 -0.96 0.73 2.83
N GLN A 144 -0.44 1.97 2.84
CA GLN A 144 0.84 2.30 3.46
C GLN A 144 0.87 1.98 4.94
N LYS A 145 -0.24 2.22 5.66
CA LYS A 145 -0.38 1.84 7.07
C LYS A 145 -0.27 0.32 7.26
N LYS A 146 -1.05 -0.46 6.52
CA LYS A 146 -1.02 -1.93 6.57
C LYS A 146 0.38 -2.48 6.24
N ARG A 147 1.03 -1.92 5.22
CA ARG A 147 2.38 -2.32 4.81
C ARG A 147 3.41 -2.06 5.92
N LYS A 148 3.33 -0.89 6.57
CA LYS A 148 4.19 -0.57 7.73
C LYS A 148 3.95 -1.52 8.90
N GLU A 149 2.69 -1.88 9.18
CA GLU A 149 2.35 -2.84 10.24
C GLU A 149 2.94 -4.23 9.95
N LEU A 150 2.85 -4.74 8.72
CA LEU A 150 3.44 -6.02 8.32
C LEU A 150 4.98 -6.00 8.41
N LEU A 151 5.61 -4.89 7.99
CA LEU A 151 7.06 -4.73 8.10
C LEU A 151 7.52 -4.63 9.57
N ALA A 152 6.76 -3.95 10.43
CA ALA A 152 7.05 -3.89 11.86
C ALA A 152 6.93 -5.26 12.54
N ARG A 153 5.92 -6.07 12.15
CA ARG A 153 5.80 -7.46 12.61
C ARG A 153 6.99 -8.33 12.19
N LYS A 154 7.55 -8.07 11.01
CA LYS A 154 8.76 -8.73 10.53
C LYS A 154 10.00 -8.32 11.33
N ALA A 155 10.10 -7.04 11.73
CA ALA A 155 11.26 -6.48 12.42
C ALA A 155 11.30 -6.81 13.93
N ASN A 156 10.15 -7.03 14.57
CA ASN A 156 10.06 -7.40 15.99
C ASN A 156 10.28 -8.90 16.27
N ARG A 157 10.88 -9.62 15.32
CA ARG A 157 11.27 -11.03 15.45
C ARG A 157 12.74 -11.17 15.14
#